data_AF-A0AAD1DWB4-F1
#
_entry.id   AF-A0AAD1DWB4-F1
#
_cell.length_a   1.000
_cell.length_b   1.000
_cell.length_c   1.000
_cell.angle_alpha   90.00
_cell.angle_beta   90.00
_cell.angle_gamma   90.00
#
_symmetry.space_group_name_H-M   'P 1'
#
loop_
_entity.id
_entity.type
_entity.pdbx_description
1 polymer ?
#
loop_
_entity_poly.entity_id
_entity_poly.type
_entity_poly.pdbx_seq_one_letter_code
_entity_poly.pdbx_strand_id
1 'polypeptide(L)'
;MTSKKYYLLLVLYANIIFSQVGIGTANPRGALDINRETTNTMGLVLPTNSSPDNMVNPMGGGIAIGTIMYDSTLSCVRVYKSSGWSSCLCDQCGTAGFTLDCSSGALTGDFRANTNSTGTKVINYTNATGQSYNALSIPSTGVTGLTATAPAGTLANGNGSITLTINGTPSSSGSASFMISIAGQSCTFTITVQAALRTVRILSFIPDTWNANLSNGSYSNIARLKLNNPANFGPNGTVKVTNFSYNTINVSTATAEEIGTAIDNADIIWIGYVATGYLPPNSDKRQMITQKINDKKKFFFIGNDNYNGTYFPAKTTFAGNTYDYYGFGTTQISVMGGGPANGIFGTIPTGQTIQQTRAVGKLTEFAGSAFLSNPDGSVNAVAGDNYVTVGDTNWYTAYESTDGFYNGTSSCTENNSSILFCNIFEKAVQYVLSN
;
A
#
# COMPACT_ATOMS: atom_id res chain seq x y z
N MET A 1 -61.40 -114.30 12.93
CA MET A 1 -62.52 -113.97 13.84
C MET A 1 -62.80 -112.48 13.71
N THR A 2 -64.10 -112.16 13.61
CA THR A 2 -64.77 -110.94 14.08
C THR A 2 -64.40 -109.55 13.54
N SER A 3 -65.48 -108.88 13.16
CA SER A 3 -65.66 -107.54 12.61
C SER A 3 -65.43 -106.39 13.60
N LYS A 4 -65.62 -105.17 13.05
CA LYS A 4 -65.95 -103.87 13.69
C LYS A 4 -64.76 -102.90 13.75
N LYS A 5 -64.86 -101.61 13.44
CA LYS A 5 -65.99 -100.69 13.19
C LYS A 5 -65.41 -99.45 12.49
N TYR A 6 -66.17 -98.85 11.57
CA TYR A 6 -65.92 -97.50 11.08
C TYR A 6 -66.15 -96.47 12.20
N TYR A 7 -65.24 -95.52 12.36
CA TYR A 7 -65.51 -94.23 12.99
C TYR A 7 -64.94 -93.11 12.11
N LEU A 8 -65.86 -92.36 11.52
CA LEU A 8 -65.65 -91.09 10.86
C LEU A 8 -65.33 -90.04 11.95
N LEU A 9 -64.15 -89.43 11.91
CA LEU A 9 -63.87 -88.21 12.68
C LEU A 9 -63.53 -87.09 11.70
N LEU A 10 -64.51 -86.20 11.53
CA LEU A 10 -64.37 -84.93 10.84
C LEU A 10 -63.57 -83.98 11.77
N VAL A 11 -62.33 -83.66 11.42
CA VAL A 11 -61.55 -82.62 12.13
C VAL A 11 -61.33 -81.45 11.17
N LEU A 12 -62.05 -80.35 11.43
CA LEU A 12 -61.75 -79.04 10.88
C LEU A 12 -60.31 -78.65 11.30
N TYR A 13 -59.40 -78.54 10.34
CA TYR A 13 -58.18 -77.76 10.51
C TYR A 13 -58.41 -76.37 9.94
N ALA A 14 -58.43 -75.38 10.84
CA ALA A 14 -58.49 -73.98 10.52
C ALA A 14 -57.16 -73.50 9.91
N ASN A 15 -57.28 -72.66 8.88
CA ASN A 15 -56.19 -72.03 8.16
C ASN A 15 -55.36 -71.11 9.07
N ILE A 16 -54.04 -71.22 9.01
CA ILE A 16 -53.13 -70.08 9.19
C ILE A 16 -52.28 -70.00 7.93
N ILE A 17 -52.73 -69.15 6.99
CA ILE A 17 -51.95 -68.76 5.82
C ILE A 17 -51.02 -67.64 6.30
N PHE A 18 -49.72 -67.91 6.38
CA PHE A 18 -48.73 -66.83 6.48
C PHE A 18 -48.53 -66.25 5.09
N SER A 19 -49.28 -65.19 4.76
CA SER A 19 -48.92 -64.31 3.65
C SER A 19 -48.03 -63.19 4.17
N GLN A 20 -46.73 -63.31 3.96
CA GLN A 20 -45.84 -62.16 3.85
C GLN A 20 -45.12 -62.30 2.51
N VAL A 21 -45.43 -61.39 1.59
CA VAL A 21 -45.06 -61.48 0.18
C VAL A 21 -43.72 -60.77 -0.02
N GLY A 22 -42.65 -61.52 -0.26
CA GLY A 22 -41.55 -61.05 -1.09
C GLY A 22 -41.79 -61.58 -2.50
N ILE A 23 -41.95 -60.70 -3.50
CA ILE A 23 -42.04 -61.17 -4.89
C ILE A 23 -40.65 -61.68 -5.32
N GLY A 24 -40.55 -63.00 -5.51
CA GLY A 24 -39.56 -63.61 -6.40
C GLY A 24 -38.25 -64.17 -5.81
N THR A 25 -38.00 -64.18 -4.49
CA THR A 25 -36.77 -64.81 -3.95
C THR A 25 -36.87 -65.09 -2.44
N ALA A 26 -36.21 -66.18 -1.98
CA ALA A 26 -36.02 -66.49 -0.56
C ALA A 26 -34.90 -65.63 0.09
N ASN A 27 -34.15 -64.86 -0.71
CA ASN A 27 -33.10 -63.92 -0.30
C ASN A 27 -33.22 -62.58 -1.07
N PRO A 28 -34.28 -61.77 -0.85
CA PRO A 28 -34.41 -60.47 -1.51
C PRO A 28 -33.37 -59.49 -0.98
N ARG A 29 -32.70 -58.76 -1.89
CA ARG A 29 -31.80 -57.63 -1.55
C ARG A 29 -32.40 -56.25 -1.89
N GLY A 30 -33.67 -56.23 -2.32
CA GLY A 30 -34.48 -55.04 -2.61
C GLY A 30 -35.63 -55.38 -3.56
N ALA A 31 -36.87 -54.98 -3.24
CA ALA A 31 -38.07 -55.22 -4.05
C ALA A 31 -39.13 -54.15 -3.76
N LEU A 32 -39.03 -53.00 -4.41
CA LEU A 32 -40.07 -51.97 -4.43
C LEU A 32 -39.94 -51.15 -5.72
N ASP A 33 -40.78 -51.45 -6.72
CA ASP A 33 -40.93 -50.63 -7.91
C ASP A 33 -42.06 -49.62 -7.66
N ILE A 34 -41.71 -48.34 -7.52
CA ILE A 34 -42.65 -47.23 -7.31
C ILE A 34 -42.79 -46.47 -8.63
N ASN A 35 -43.23 -47.16 -9.68
CA ASN A 35 -43.39 -46.56 -11.00
C ASN A 35 -44.70 -47.01 -11.65
N ARG A 36 -45.36 -46.09 -12.37
CA ARG A 36 -46.56 -46.39 -13.17
C ARG A 36 -46.20 -46.20 -14.63
N GLU A 37 -46.35 -47.25 -15.44
CA GLU A 37 -45.81 -47.35 -16.81
C GLU A 37 -46.15 -46.20 -17.79
N THR A 38 -47.16 -45.36 -17.50
CA THR A 38 -47.62 -44.30 -18.41
C THR A 38 -47.70 -42.89 -17.81
N THR A 39 -47.53 -42.70 -16.48
CA THR A 39 -47.51 -41.37 -15.84
C THR A 39 -46.64 -41.39 -14.56
N ASN A 40 -45.45 -40.80 -14.61
CA ASN A 40 -44.48 -40.75 -13.50
C ASN A 40 -44.63 -39.48 -12.65
N THR A 41 -45.85 -39.16 -12.21
CA THR A 41 -46.16 -37.88 -11.53
C THR A 41 -46.33 -37.99 -10.01
N MET A 42 -46.12 -39.18 -9.44
CA MET A 42 -46.20 -39.40 -7.99
C MET A 42 -44.80 -39.46 -7.39
N GLY A 43 -44.55 -38.70 -6.33
CA GLY A 43 -43.27 -38.71 -5.62
C GLY A 43 -43.19 -39.80 -4.54
N LEU A 44 -41.98 -40.22 -4.21
CA LEU A 44 -41.69 -41.04 -3.03
C LEU A 44 -41.67 -40.14 -1.79
N VAL A 45 -42.62 -40.32 -0.88
CA VAL A 45 -42.60 -39.67 0.43
C VAL A 45 -41.76 -40.52 1.38
N LEU A 46 -40.63 -39.97 1.82
CA LEU A 46 -39.76 -40.61 2.80
C LEU A 46 -40.29 -40.40 4.23
N PRO A 47 -39.94 -41.28 5.18
CA PRO A 47 -40.17 -41.01 6.59
C PRO A 47 -39.48 -39.71 7.01
N THR A 48 -40.27 -38.77 7.51
CA THR A 48 -39.78 -37.46 7.98
C THR A 48 -39.53 -37.50 9.47
N ASN A 49 -38.33 -37.10 9.90
CA ASN A 49 -38.00 -36.99 11.30
C ASN A 49 -36.98 -35.86 11.56
N SER A 50 -36.95 -35.30 12.76
CA SER A 50 -36.04 -34.20 13.12
C SER A 50 -34.61 -34.65 13.43
N SER A 51 -34.42 -35.95 13.73
CA SER A 51 -33.11 -36.56 13.95
C SER A 51 -33.09 -38.00 13.43
N PRO A 52 -31.94 -38.48 12.89
CA PRO A 52 -31.76 -39.88 12.55
C PRO A 52 -31.81 -40.85 13.74
N ASP A 53 -31.60 -40.36 14.95
CA ASP A 53 -31.67 -41.18 16.18
C ASP A 53 -33.09 -41.68 16.46
N ASN A 54 -34.10 -41.02 15.89
CA ASN A 54 -35.51 -41.41 16.02
C ASN A 54 -35.90 -42.51 15.02
N MET A 55 -35.01 -42.88 14.10
CA MET A 55 -35.24 -44.01 13.19
C MET A 55 -34.99 -45.30 13.96
N VAL A 56 -35.90 -46.27 13.82
CA VAL A 56 -35.81 -47.58 14.51
C VAL A 56 -35.89 -48.72 13.50
N ASN A 57 -35.22 -49.84 13.81
CA ASN A 57 -35.38 -51.08 13.06
C ASN A 57 -36.60 -51.85 13.63
N PRO A 58 -37.65 -52.11 12.84
CA PRO A 58 -38.85 -52.81 13.32
C PRO A 58 -38.59 -54.23 13.85
N MET A 59 -37.51 -54.88 13.43
CA MET A 59 -37.11 -56.21 13.91
C MET A 59 -36.20 -56.17 15.16
N GLY A 60 -35.95 -54.98 15.71
CA GLY A 60 -34.97 -54.75 16.78
C GLY A 60 -33.52 -54.70 16.26
N GLY A 61 -32.59 -54.27 17.12
CA GLY A 61 -31.17 -54.10 16.77
C GLY A 61 -30.86 -52.78 16.05
N GLY A 62 -29.70 -52.71 15.39
CA GLY A 62 -29.25 -51.52 14.67
C GLY A 62 -30.05 -51.23 13.39
N ILE A 63 -29.98 -49.99 12.90
CA ILE A 63 -30.61 -49.57 11.64
C ILE A 63 -30.00 -50.33 10.46
N ALA A 64 -30.83 -50.72 9.51
CA ALA A 64 -30.39 -51.43 8.32
C ALA A 64 -29.62 -50.49 7.38
N ILE A 65 -28.49 -50.96 6.83
CA ILE A 65 -27.77 -50.23 5.78
C ILE A 65 -28.71 -50.02 4.59
N GLY A 66 -28.76 -48.79 4.09
CA GLY A 66 -29.65 -48.39 3.00
C GLY A 66 -30.97 -47.77 3.47
N THR A 67 -31.23 -47.63 4.76
CA THR A 67 -32.38 -46.85 5.25
C THR A 67 -32.25 -45.38 4.81
N ILE A 68 -33.34 -44.83 4.24
CA ILE A 68 -33.42 -43.44 3.77
C ILE A 68 -34.49 -42.69 4.58
N MET A 69 -34.23 -41.44 4.94
CA MET A 69 -35.17 -40.56 5.65
C MET A 69 -35.09 -39.12 5.13
N TYR A 70 -36.13 -38.32 5.38
CA TYR A 70 -36.09 -36.87 5.26
C TYR A 70 -35.85 -36.24 6.64
N ASP A 71 -34.76 -35.52 6.78
CA ASP A 71 -34.42 -34.78 7.99
C ASP A 71 -35.15 -33.43 7.97
N SER A 72 -36.16 -33.27 8.83
CA SER A 72 -36.98 -32.04 8.85
C SER A 72 -36.24 -30.83 9.39
N THR A 73 -35.17 -31.03 10.17
CA THR A 73 -34.37 -29.94 10.73
C THR A 73 -33.43 -29.38 9.66
N LEU A 74 -32.84 -30.26 8.86
CA LEU A 74 -31.91 -29.90 7.77
C LEU A 74 -32.60 -29.73 6.41
N SER A 75 -33.90 -30.05 6.32
CA SER A 75 -34.70 -30.03 5.09
C SER A 75 -34.06 -30.81 3.93
N CYS A 76 -33.60 -32.05 4.20
CA CYS A 76 -32.86 -32.83 3.21
C CYS A 76 -33.00 -34.35 3.39
N VAL A 77 -32.66 -35.12 2.35
CA VAL A 77 -32.64 -36.59 2.41
C VAL A 77 -31.33 -37.09 3.01
N ARG A 78 -31.37 -38.16 3.82
CA ARG A 78 -30.20 -38.81 4.42
C ARG A 78 -30.28 -40.34 4.23
N VAL A 79 -29.14 -41.01 4.13
CA VAL A 79 -29.03 -42.48 3.99
C VAL A 79 -28.12 -43.08 5.06
N TYR A 80 -28.52 -44.21 5.64
CA TYR A 80 -27.71 -44.97 6.59
C TYR A 80 -26.72 -45.88 5.84
N LYS A 81 -25.42 -45.76 6.14
CA LYS A 81 -24.33 -46.53 5.53
C LYS A 81 -23.68 -47.44 6.57
N SER A 82 -22.75 -48.30 6.14
CA SER A 82 -21.93 -49.10 7.07
C SER A 82 -21.13 -48.26 8.08
N SER A 83 -20.85 -47.00 7.76
CA SER A 83 -20.16 -46.04 8.63
C SER A 83 -21.11 -45.12 9.41
N GLY A 84 -22.42 -45.38 9.40
CA GLY A 84 -23.44 -44.52 10.01
C GLY A 84 -24.22 -43.65 9.02
N TRP A 85 -25.02 -42.72 9.54
CA TRP A 85 -25.83 -41.80 8.73
C TRP A 85 -24.97 -40.86 7.89
N SER A 86 -25.36 -40.67 6.62
CA SER A 86 -24.81 -39.58 5.80
C SER A 86 -25.19 -38.21 6.34
N SER A 87 -24.48 -37.17 5.90
CA SER A 87 -25.03 -35.81 5.84
C SER A 87 -26.16 -35.73 4.80
N CYS A 88 -26.63 -34.53 4.46
CA CYS A 88 -27.60 -34.36 3.37
C CYS A 88 -27.09 -34.96 2.04
N LEU A 89 -27.91 -35.78 1.40
CA LEU A 89 -27.78 -36.12 -0.02
C LEU A 89 -28.07 -34.85 -0.81
N CYS A 90 -27.05 -34.29 -1.46
CA CYS A 90 -27.19 -33.08 -2.26
C CYS A 90 -27.30 -33.43 -3.75
N ASP A 91 -28.03 -32.62 -4.55
CA ASP A 91 -28.24 -32.84 -5.99
C ASP A 91 -26.94 -32.77 -6.83
N GLN A 92 -25.86 -32.19 -6.28
CA GLN A 92 -24.57 -31.97 -6.95
C GLN A 92 -23.40 -32.02 -5.95
N CYS A 93 -23.13 -33.19 -5.37
CA CYS A 93 -21.95 -33.37 -4.51
C CYS A 93 -20.75 -33.72 -5.41
N GLY A 94 -20.12 -32.72 -6.06
CA GLY A 94 -18.91 -32.94 -6.88
C GLY A 94 -18.41 -31.80 -7.78
N THR A 95 -19.17 -30.73 -8.03
CA THR A 95 -18.67 -29.54 -8.75
C THR A 95 -18.40 -28.42 -7.74
N ALA A 96 -17.20 -27.85 -7.80
CA ALA A 96 -16.85 -26.70 -6.96
C ALA A 96 -17.87 -25.59 -7.21
N GLY A 97 -18.53 -25.11 -6.15
CA GLY A 97 -19.53 -24.05 -6.26
C GLY A 97 -18.92 -22.79 -6.88
N PHE A 98 -19.77 -21.93 -7.45
CA PHE A 98 -19.36 -20.61 -7.90
C PHE A 98 -18.61 -19.89 -6.77
N THR A 99 -17.44 -19.33 -7.05
CA THR A 99 -16.67 -18.56 -6.08
C THR A 99 -16.16 -17.27 -6.69
N LEU A 100 -16.20 -16.20 -5.89
CA LEU A 100 -15.54 -14.94 -6.19
C LEU A 100 -14.19 -14.88 -5.47
N ASP A 101 -13.18 -14.37 -6.16
CA ASP A 101 -11.86 -14.10 -5.61
C ASP A 101 -11.53 -12.61 -5.72
N CYS A 102 -11.63 -11.94 -4.57
CA CYS A 102 -11.26 -10.54 -4.39
C CYS A 102 -9.78 -10.34 -4.04
N SER A 103 -9.09 -11.41 -3.64
CA SER A 103 -7.71 -11.37 -3.14
C SER A 103 -6.70 -11.28 -4.29
N SER A 104 -7.02 -11.90 -5.43
CA SER A 104 -6.23 -11.82 -6.66
C SER A 104 -6.77 -10.74 -7.62
N GLY A 105 -6.24 -10.70 -8.83
CA GLY A 105 -6.65 -9.76 -9.88
C GLY A 105 -5.96 -8.39 -9.80
N ALA A 106 -5.62 -7.85 -10.96
CA ALA A 106 -4.89 -6.60 -11.08
C ALA A 106 -5.66 -5.42 -10.46
N LEU A 107 -4.92 -4.56 -9.74
CA LEU A 107 -5.39 -3.26 -9.25
C LEU A 107 -4.56 -2.18 -9.96
N THR A 108 -5.24 -1.19 -10.52
CA THR A 108 -4.61 0.00 -11.12
C THR A 108 -5.15 1.27 -10.47
N GLY A 109 -4.38 2.36 -10.56
CA GLY A 109 -4.73 3.68 -10.01
C GLY A 109 -3.78 4.13 -8.89
N ASP A 110 -3.66 5.45 -8.73
CA ASP A 110 -3.01 6.10 -7.58
C ASP A 110 -4.09 6.83 -6.79
N PHE A 111 -4.52 6.24 -5.67
CA PHE A 111 -5.59 6.79 -4.85
C PHE A 111 -5.01 7.69 -3.77
N ARG A 112 -5.43 8.95 -3.72
CA ARG A 112 -4.94 9.94 -2.75
C ARG A 112 -6.07 10.66 -2.04
N ALA A 113 -5.88 10.89 -0.74
CA ALA A 113 -6.80 11.68 0.06
C ALA A 113 -7.07 13.04 -0.60
N ASN A 114 -8.32 13.47 -0.57
CA ASN A 114 -8.79 14.78 -1.05
C ASN A 114 -8.50 15.08 -2.53
N THR A 115 -8.16 14.06 -3.33
CA THR A 115 -7.90 14.19 -4.76
C THR A 115 -8.78 13.23 -5.54
N ASN A 116 -9.45 13.72 -6.60
CA ASN A 116 -10.22 12.86 -7.48
C ASN A 116 -9.30 11.80 -8.09
N SER A 117 -9.59 10.54 -7.80
CA SER A 117 -8.78 9.37 -8.13
C SER A 117 -9.55 8.44 -9.06
N THR A 118 -8.85 7.80 -9.99
CA THR A 118 -9.42 6.80 -10.89
C THR A 118 -8.52 5.57 -10.96
N GLY A 119 -9.15 4.41 -11.15
CA GLY A 119 -8.42 3.15 -11.24
C GLY A 119 -9.35 1.99 -11.60
N THR A 120 -8.81 0.78 -11.62
CA THR A 120 -9.60 -0.44 -11.87
C THR A 120 -9.19 -1.56 -10.95
N LYS A 121 -10.14 -2.46 -10.64
CA LYS A 121 -9.86 -3.72 -9.94
C LYS A 121 -10.48 -4.89 -10.70
N VAL A 122 -9.68 -5.90 -10.99
CA VAL A 122 -10.15 -7.18 -11.54
C VAL A 122 -10.58 -8.09 -10.39
N ILE A 123 -11.80 -8.62 -10.47
CA ILE A 123 -12.36 -9.64 -9.57
C ILE A 123 -12.45 -10.94 -10.36
N ASN A 124 -11.70 -11.95 -9.94
CA ASN A 124 -11.71 -13.25 -10.58
C ASN A 124 -12.85 -14.10 -10.03
N TYR A 125 -13.31 -15.08 -10.81
CA TYR A 125 -14.28 -16.07 -10.37
C TYR A 125 -13.99 -17.45 -10.96
N THR A 126 -14.48 -18.49 -10.29
CA THR A 126 -14.43 -19.86 -10.78
C THR A 126 -15.81 -20.52 -10.75
N ASN A 127 -15.99 -21.51 -11.63
CA ASN A 127 -17.20 -22.33 -11.73
C ASN A 127 -18.50 -21.53 -11.94
N ALA A 128 -18.45 -20.45 -12.72
CA ALA A 128 -19.66 -19.77 -13.18
C ALA A 128 -20.41 -20.66 -14.19
N THR A 129 -21.74 -20.53 -14.21
CA THR A 129 -22.65 -21.31 -15.06
C THR A 129 -23.54 -20.39 -15.88
N GLY A 130 -23.03 -19.20 -16.23
CA GLY A 130 -23.79 -18.24 -17.04
C GLY A 130 -24.70 -17.35 -16.21
N GLN A 131 -24.41 -17.15 -14.93
CA GLN A 131 -25.22 -16.29 -14.06
C GLN A 131 -25.19 -14.85 -14.58
N SER A 132 -26.35 -14.19 -14.64
CA SER A 132 -26.44 -12.76 -14.86
C SER A 132 -26.18 -12.00 -13.56
N TYR A 133 -25.65 -10.78 -13.68
CA TYR A 133 -25.46 -9.85 -12.58
C TYR A 133 -25.92 -8.44 -12.98
N ASN A 134 -26.52 -7.73 -12.03
CA ASN A 134 -26.97 -6.36 -12.23
C ASN A 134 -25.79 -5.39 -12.31
N ALA A 135 -26.05 -4.15 -12.72
CA ALA A 135 -25.04 -3.10 -12.63
C ALA A 135 -24.58 -2.95 -11.17
N LEU A 136 -23.27 -2.93 -10.97
CA LEU A 136 -22.63 -2.82 -9.67
C LEU A 136 -22.33 -1.36 -9.38
N SER A 137 -22.64 -0.93 -8.16
CA SER A 137 -22.23 0.35 -7.58
C SER A 137 -21.92 0.14 -6.11
N ILE A 138 -20.64 0.05 -5.79
CA ILE A 138 -20.14 -0.39 -4.49
C ILE A 138 -19.37 0.78 -3.86
N PRO A 139 -19.96 1.49 -2.89
CA PRO A 139 -19.25 2.56 -2.18
C PRO A 139 -18.17 1.98 -1.26
N SER A 140 -17.07 2.72 -1.09
CA SER A 140 -16.00 2.34 -0.19
C SER A 140 -16.38 2.53 1.29
N THR A 141 -15.89 1.63 2.14
CA THR A 141 -15.98 1.68 3.61
C THR A 141 -14.58 1.80 4.22
N GLY A 142 -14.48 2.24 5.48
CA GLY A 142 -13.20 2.68 6.06
C GLY A 142 -12.87 4.09 5.57
N VAL A 143 -12.05 4.22 4.53
CA VAL A 143 -11.94 5.47 3.75
C VAL A 143 -13.12 5.56 2.78
N THR A 144 -13.94 6.60 2.92
CA THR A 144 -15.12 6.87 2.09
C THR A 144 -14.78 7.73 0.87
N GLY A 145 -15.73 7.88 -0.07
CA GLY A 145 -15.61 8.81 -1.20
C GLY A 145 -15.14 8.18 -2.52
N LEU A 146 -14.87 6.87 -2.54
CA LEU A 146 -14.65 6.09 -3.75
C LEU A 146 -15.84 5.18 -4.02
N THR A 147 -16.12 4.92 -5.30
CA THR A 147 -17.15 3.96 -5.74
C THR A 147 -16.56 3.04 -6.80
N ALA A 148 -16.70 1.72 -6.61
CA ALA A 148 -16.36 0.71 -7.60
C ALA A 148 -17.61 0.33 -8.39
N THR A 149 -17.52 0.35 -9.72
CA THR A 149 -18.68 0.20 -10.62
C THR A 149 -18.41 -0.79 -11.75
N ALA A 150 -19.46 -1.47 -12.21
CA ALA A 150 -19.46 -2.25 -13.45
C ALA A 150 -20.87 -2.26 -14.06
N PRO A 151 -21.01 -2.25 -15.39
CA PRO A 151 -22.32 -2.42 -16.02
C PRO A 151 -22.91 -3.81 -15.73
N ALA A 152 -24.22 -3.96 -15.90
CA ALA A 152 -24.88 -5.27 -15.84
C ALA A 152 -24.31 -6.21 -16.92
N GLY A 153 -24.26 -7.50 -16.64
CA GLY A 153 -23.69 -8.47 -17.56
C GLY A 153 -24.01 -9.92 -17.21
N THR A 154 -23.35 -10.84 -17.90
CA THR A 154 -23.46 -12.29 -17.68
C THR A 154 -22.07 -12.87 -17.55
N LEU A 155 -21.84 -13.69 -16.52
CA LEU A 155 -20.58 -14.39 -16.34
C LEU A 155 -20.38 -15.44 -17.43
N ALA A 156 -19.16 -15.57 -17.94
CA ALA A 156 -18.84 -16.67 -18.85
C ALA A 156 -18.88 -18.00 -18.10
N ASN A 157 -19.28 -19.07 -18.77
CA ASN A 157 -19.23 -20.41 -18.18
C ASN A 157 -17.78 -20.79 -17.83
N GLY A 158 -17.56 -21.31 -16.62
CA GLY A 158 -16.24 -21.68 -16.11
C GLY A 158 -15.56 -20.57 -15.32
N ASN A 159 -14.26 -20.39 -15.56
CA ASN A 159 -13.45 -19.39 -14.86
C ASN A 159 -13.36 -18.11 -15.68
N GLY A 160 -13.34 -16.97 -15.00
CA GLY A 160 -13.26 -15.68 -15.67
C GLY A 160 -13.04 -14.54 -14.70
N SER A 161 -13.32 -13.33 -15.15
CA SER A 161 -13.13 -12.12 -14.35
C SER A 161 -14.12 -11.02 -14.70
N ILE A 162 -14.34 -10.10 -13.76
CA ILE A 162 -15.05 -8.84 -13.95
C ILE A 162 -14.09 -7.70 -13.61
N THR A 163 -14.05 -6.67 -14.46
CA THR A 163 -13.28 -5.45 -14.18
C THR A 163 -14.21 -4.39 -13.60
N LEU A 164 -13.89 -3.94 -12.39
CA LEU A 164 -14.54 -2.81 -11.74
C LEU A 164 -13.77 -1.53 -12.06
N THR A 165 -14.48 -0.46 -12.43
CA THR A 165 -13.95 0.90 -12.50
C THR A 165 -14.13 1.59 -11.16
N ILE A 166 -13.06 2.13 -10.59
CA ILE A 166 -13.06 2.84 -9.31
C ILE A 166 -12.88 4.33 -9.60
N ASN A 167 -13.77 5.16 -9.07
CA ASN A 167 -13.66 6.62 -9.17
C ASN A 167 -14.11 7.32 -7.88
N GLY A 168 -13.72 8.60 -7.73
CA GLY A 168 -14.20 9.49 -6.68
C GLY A 168 -13.05 10.16 -5.92
N THR A 169 -13.39 10.89 -4.85
CA THR A 169 -12.45 11.64 -4.03
C THR A 169 -12.41 11.01 -2.63
N PRO A 170 -11.35 10.26 -2.28
CA PRO A 170 -11.21 9.67 -0.95
C PRO A 170 -11.20 10.76 0.14
N SER A 171 -11.92 10.54 1.24
CA SER A 171 -12.04 11.51 2.34
C SER A 171 -10.78 11.62 3.21
N SER A 172 -9.93 10.61 3.22
CA SER A 172 -8.68 10.56 3.99
C SER A 172 -7.72 9.52 3.42
N SER A 173 -6.50 9.45 3.95
CA SER A 173 -5.59 8.32 3.69
C SER A 173 -5.96 7.12 4.55
N GLY A 174 -5.58 5.91 4.11
CA GLY A 174 -5.88 4.67 4.83
C GLY A 174 -6.41 3.57 3.92
N SER A 175 -7.19 2.64 4.47
CA SER A 175 -7.75 1.52 3.72
C SER A 175 -9.20 1.80 3.30
N ALA A 176 -9.47 1.75 1.99
CA ALA A 176 -10.81 1.76 1.42
C ALA A 176 -11.22 0.32 1.06
N SER A 177 -12.32 -0.17 1.66
CA SER A 177 -12.80 -1.55 1.51
C SER A 177 -14.10 -1.59 0.70
N PHE A 178 -14.21 -2.56 -0.20
CA PHE A 178 -15.35 -2.74 -1.10
C PHE A 178 -15.85 -4.17 -1.01
N MET A 179 -17.11 -4.34 -0.58
CA MET A 179 -17.78 -5.64 -0.53
C MET A 179 -18.58 -5.84 -1.82
N ILE A 180 -18.20 -6.82 -2.63
CA ILE A 180 -18.91 -7.20 -3.85
C ILE A 180 -19.76 -8.44 -3.57
N SER A 181 -20.96 -8.49 -4.15
CA SER A 181 -21.86 -9.63 -4.08
C SER A 181 -22.42 -9.97 -5.46
N ILE A 182 -22.21 -11.21 -5.92
CA ILE A 182 -22.73 -11.73 -7.19
C ILE A 182 -23.20 -13.16 -6.96
N ALA A 183 -24.39 -13.50 -7.49
CA ALA A 183 -24.95 -14.85 -7.43
C ALA A 183 -24.92 -15.50 -6.02
N GLY A 184 -25.19 -14.71 -4.98
CA GLY A 184 -25.21 -15.16 -3.57
C GLY A 184 -23.83 -15.28 -2.91
N GLN A 185 -22.74 -15.15 -3.66
CA GLN A 185 -21.38 -15.14 -3.13
C GLN A 185 -20.91 -13.70 -2.91
N SER A 186 -20.19 -13.47 -1.81
CA SER A 186 -19.64 -12.16 -1.48
C SER A 186 -18.16 -12.26 -1.12
N CYS A 187 -17.39 -11.26 -1.52
CA CYS A 187 -16.01 -11.09 -1.08
C CYS A 187 -15.68 -9.60 -0.93
N THR A 188 -14.58 -9.30 -0.23
CA THR A 188 -14.12 -7.93 -0.01
C THR A 188 -12.71 -7.77 -0.57
N PHE A 189 -12.48 -6.68 -1.30
CA PHE A 189 -11.13 -6.21 -1.62
C PHE A 189 -10.86 -4.86 -0.97
N THR A 190 -9.59 -4.59 -0.69
CA THR A 190 -9.13 -3.34 -0.09
C THR A 190 -8.16 -2.63 -1.02
N ILE A 191 -8.21 -1.31 -1.06
CA ILE A 191 -7.22 -0.46 -1.72
C ILE A 191 -6.58 0.47 -0.69
N THR A 192 -5.29 0.73 -0.84
CA THR A 192 -4.57 1.70 -0.02
C THR A 192 -4.71 3.09 -0.63
N VAL A 193 -5.28 4.02 0.13
CA VAL A 193 -5.35 5.44 -0.20
C VAL A 193 -4.17 6.15 0.46
N GLN A 194 -3.34 6.78 -0.36
CA GLN A 194 -2.16 7.51 0.09
C GLN A 194 -2.54 8.89 0.62
N ALA A 195 -1.63 9.52 1.37
CA ALA A 195 -1.77 10.90 1.80
C ALA A 195 -1.96 11.86 0.61
N ALA A 196 -2.67 12.95 0.86
CA ALA A 196 -2.84 14.04 -0.10
C ALA A 196 -1.46 14.59 -0.48
N LEU A 197 -1.30 14.94 -1.75
CA LEU A 197 -0.15 15.73 -2.16
C LEU A 197 -0.30 17.16 -1.63
N ARG A 198 0.82 17.76 -1.27
CA ARG A 198 0.87 19.17 -0.88
C ARG A 198 1.98 19.90 -1.62
N THR A 199 1.82 21.22 -1.71
CA THR A 199 2.90 22.12 -2.09
C THR A 199 3.94 22.13 -0.99
N VAL A 200 5.21 21.93 -1.35
CA VAL A 200 6.35 22.02 -0.43
C VAL A 200 6.93 23.43 -0.49
N ARG A 201 6.93 24.12 0.64
CA ARG A 201 7.33 25.53 0.74
C ARG A 201 8.81 25.63 1.07
N ILE A 202 9.58 26.24 0.17
CA ILE A 202 11.00 26.52 0.35
C ILE A 202 11.18 27.97 0.79
N LEU A 203 11.88 28.18 1.90
CA LEU A 203 12.28 29.50 2.39
C LEU A 203 13.78 29.69 2.19
N SER A 204 14.18 30.67 1.38
CA SER A 204 15.58 31.05 1.24
C SER A 204 15.93 32.25 2.12
N PHE A 205 17.07 32.19 2.80
CA PHE A 205 17.59 33.33 3.54
C PHE A 205 18.32 34.29 2.61
N ILE A 206 18.03 35.59 2.73
CA ILE A 206 18.67 36.67 1.96
C ILE A 206 19.11 37.82 2.89
N PRO A 207 20.03 38.71 2.51
CA PRO A 207 20.82 38.70 1.28
C PRO A 207 21.76 37.48 1.25
N ASP A 208 21.68 36.76 0.13
CA ASP A 208 22.66 35.75 -0.23
C ASP A 208 23.68 36.43 -1.13
N THR A 209 24.93 36.50 -0.68
CA THR A 209 25.99 37.30 -1.34
C THR A 209 26.29 36.80 -2.74
N TRP A 210 25.99 35.53 -3.01
CA TRP A 210 26.24 34.86 -4.26
C TRP A 210 24.98 34.70 -5.10
N ASN A 211 23.84 35.31 -4.74
CA ASN A 211 22.57 35.05 -5.43
C ASN A 211 22.32 33.54 -5.65
N ALA A 212 22.67 32.72 -4.65
CA ALA A 212 22.49 31.27 -4.65
C ALA A 212 21.14 30.84 -4.01
N ASN A 213 20.28 31.81 -3.69
CA ASN A 213 18.94 31.53 -3.15
C ASN A 213 18.07 30.78 -4.18
N LEU A 214 17.17 29.90 -3.71
CA LEU A 214 16.33 29.08 -4.58
C LEU A 214 15.10 29.83 -5.14
N SER A 215 14.85 31.07 -4.77
CA SER A 215 13.66 31.82 -5.21
C SER A 215 13.90 32.57 -6.53
N ASN A 216 15.02 33.29 -6.64
CA ASN A 216 15.36 34.10 -7.81
C ASN A 216 16.86 34.13 -8.17
N GLY A 217 17.68 33.29 -7.52
CA GLY A 217 19.13 33.27 -7.75
C GLY A 217 19.53 32.83 -9.15
N SER A 218 20.37 33.60 -9.85
CA SER A 218 20.92 33.22 -11.16
C SER A 218 21.76 31.95 -11.07
N TYR A 219 22.51 31.81 -9.96
CA TYR A 219 23.43 30.70 -9.74
C TYR A 219 22.74 29.42 -9.22
N SER A 220 21.42 29.41 -9.08
CA SER A 220 20.63 28.25 -8.68
C SER A 220 19.56 27.90 -9.72
N ASN A 221 19.67 28.43 -10.94
CA ASN A 221 18.65 28.27 -11.96
C ASN A 221 18.45 26.80 -12.36
N ILE A 222 19.55 26.07 -12.61
CA ILE A 222 19.45 24.65 -12.98
C ILE A 222 18.93 23.82 -11.79
N ALA A 223 19.31 24.15 -10.55
CA ALA A 223 18.71 23.55 -9.36
C ALA A 223 17.20 23.75 -9.29
N ARG A 224 16.71 24.97 -9.49
CA ARG A 224 15.26 25.24 -9.61
C ARG A 224 14.62 24.44 -10.75
N LEU A 225 15.26 24.34 -11.91
CA LEU A 225 14.70 23.57 -13.04
C LEU A 225 14.56 22.09 -12.71
N LYS A 226 15.48 21.50 -11.92
CA LYS A 226 15.34 20.12 -11.44
C LYS A 226 14.16 19.97 -10.48
N LEU A 227 13.98 20.91 -9.54
CA LEU A 227 12.85 20.92 -8.60
C LEU A 227 11.51 21.16 -9.29
N ASN A 228 11.48 22.00 -10.33
CA ASN A 228 10.27 22.34 -11.07
C ASN A 228 9.98 21.38 -12.23
N ASN A 229 10.84 20.39 -12.46
CA ASN A 229 10.59 19.35 -13.46
C ASN A 229 9.54 18.37 -12.91
N PRO A 230 8.34 18.30 -13.52
CA PRO A 230 7.25 17.46 -13.01
C PRO A 230 7.55 15.96 -13.06
N ALA A 231 8.53 15.52 -13.88
CA ALA A 231 8.99 14.14 -13.90
C ALA A 231 9.88 13.79 -12.69
N ASN A 232 10.61 14.78 -12.15
CA ASN A 232 11.38 14.61 -10.93
C ASN A 232 10.48 14.78 -9.70
N PHE A 233 9.84 15.95 -9.60
CA PHE A 233 9.01 16.35 -8.47
C PHE A 233 7.67 16.86 -8.98
N GLY A 234 6.62 16.10 -8.76
CA GLY A 234 5.28 16.44 -9.23
C GLY A 234 4.28 15.34 -8.94
N PRO A 235 3.00 15.53 -9.31
CA PRO A 235 1.95 14.57 -8.94
C PRO A 235 2.19 13.15 -9.47
N ASN A 236 2.85 13.06 -10.62
CA ASN A 236 3.25 11.82 -11.28
C ASN A 236 4.79 11.68 -11.36
N GLY A 237 5.53 12.51 -10.63
CA GLY A 237 6.98 12.52 -10.64
C GLY A 237 7.58 11.38 -9.81
N THR A 238 8.89 11.25 -9.90
CA THR A 238 9.70 10.30 -9.10
C THR A 238 9.46 10.53 -7.60
N VAL A 239 9.47 11.80 -7.17
CA VAL A 239 9.04 12.25 -5.84
C VAL A 239 7.67 12.93 -5.97
N LYS A 240 6.68 12.40 -5.26
CA LYS A 240 5.30 12.83 -5.39
C LYS A 240 4.98 14.01 -4.48
N VAL A 241 4.79 15.18 -5.09
CA VAL A 241 4.38 16.45 -4.47
C VAL A 241 3.46 17.19 -5.43
N THR A 242 2.69 18.18 -4.96
CA THR A 242 1.94 19.04 -5.90
C THR A 242 2.89 19.86 -6.75
N ASN A 243 3.80 20.58 -6.09
CA ASN A 243 4.88 21.39 -6.64
C ASN A 243 5.72 21.96 -5.47
N PHE A 244 6.73 22.76 -5.79
CA PHE A 244 7.40 23.63 -4.83
C PHE A 244 6.90 25.08 -4.95
N SER A 245 6.84 25.79 -3.83
CA SER A 245 6.67 27.25 -3.80
C SER A 245 7.86 27.89 -3.09
N TYR A 246 8.28 29.06 -3.55
CA TYR A 246 9.53 29.69 -3.10
C TYR A 246 9.27 31.05 -2.45
N ASN A 247 9.80 31.24 -1.25
CA ASN A 247 9.75 32.49 -0.50
C ASN A 247 11.15 32.90 -0.04
N THR A 248 11.29 34.15 0.39
CA THR A 248 12.55 34.66 0.97
C THR A 248 12.30 35.36 2.29
N ILE A 249 13.32 35.40 3.15
CA ILE A 249 13.36 36.24 4.35
C ILE A 249 14.66 37.04 4.37
N ASN A 250 14.56 38.36 4.53
CA ASN A 250 15.72 39.23 4.64
C ASN A 250 16.26 39.24 6.06
N VAL A 251 17.25 38.39 6.33
CA VAL A 251 17.87 38.25 7.67
C VAL A 251 18.75 39.44 8.06
N SER A 252 19.08 40.35 7.13
CA SER A 252 19.80 41.58 7.49
C SER A 252 18.91 42.57 8.24
N THR A 253 17.59 42.53 7.99
CA THR A 253 16.61 43.44 8.60
C THR A 253 15.63 42.75 9.54
N ALA A 254 15.34 41.46 9.32
CA ALA A 254 14.37 40.72 10.13
C ALA A 254 14.87 40.51 11.56
N THR A 255 13.93 40.51 12.51
CA THR A 255 14.11 40.08 13.89
C THR A 255 14.16 38.56 14.03
N ALA A 256 14.59 38.04 15.18
CA ALA A 256 14.56 36.60 15.45
C ALA A 256 13.12 36.03 15.39
N GLU A 257 12.12 36.76 15.88
CA GLU A 257 10.71 36.35 15.85
C GLU A 257 10.16 36.24 14.42
N GLU A 258 10.46 37.22 13.57
CA GLU A 258 10.08 37.18 12.15
C GLU A 258 10.74 36.01 11.42
N ILE A 259 12.02 35.71 11.72
CA ILE A 259 12.70 34.52 11.19
C ILE A 259 11.99 33.24 11.66
N GLY A 260 11.65 33.15 12.95
CA GLY A 260 10.91 32.00 13.50
C GLY A 260 9.57 31.80 12.80
N THR A 261 8.81 32.87 12.61
CA THR A 261 7.51 32.87 11.92
C THR A 261 7.64 32.47 10.46
N ALA A 262 8.68 32.97 9.76
CA ALA A 262 8.94 32.58 8.38
C ALA A 262 9.25 31.09 8.27
N ILE A 263 10.06 30.53 9.17
CA ILE A 263 10.40 29.11 9.23
C ILE A 263 9.14 28.26 9.51
N ASP A 264 8.27 28.67 10.43
CA ASP A 264 7.02 27.96 10.72
C ASP A 264 6.10 27.86 9.50
N ASN A 265 6.13 28.88 8.65
CA ASN A 265 5.40 28.96 7.39
C ASN A 265 6.13 28.34 6.18
N ALA A 266 7.24 27.65 6.40
CA ALA A 266 7.99 26.91 5.39
C ALA A 266 7.98 25.40 5.68
N ASP A 267 8.60 24.61 4.80
CA ASP A 267 8.85 23.18 4.98
C ASP A 267 10.34 22.88 4.90
N ILE A 268 11.00 23.46 3.89
CA ILE A 268 12.44 23.34 3.65
C ILE A 268 13.07 24.73 3.77
N ILE A 269 14.13 24.84 4.56
CA ILE A 269 14.83 26.10 4.82
C ILE A 269 16.18 26.01 4.13
N TRP A 270 16.44 26.95 3.22
CA TRP A 270 17.66 27.03 2.42
C TRP A 270 18.54 28.17 2.91
N ILE A 271 19.68 27.82 3.50
CA ILE A 271 20.68 28.78 3.98
C ILE A 271 21.96 28.59 3.17
N GLY A 272 22.20 29.52 2.24
CA GLY A 272 23.41 29.57 1.41
C GLY A 272 24.43 30.59 1.92
N TYR A 273 24.88 31.47 1.04
CA TYR A 273 25.95 32.46 1.27
C TYR A 273 25.50 33.71 2.02
N VAL A 274 24.91 33.50 3.19
CA VAL A 274 24.51 34.58 4.10
C VAL A 274 25.75 35.06 4.87
N ALA A 275 26.04 36.35 4.82
CA ALA A 275 27.17 36.92 5.56
C ALA A 275 26.99 36.74 7.07
N THR A 276 28.07 36.38 7.78
CA THR A 276 28.08 36.17 9.22
C THR A 276 27.59 37.39 9.99
N GLY A 277 27.78 38.60 9.46
CA GLY A 277 27.26 39.84 10.06
C GLY A 277 25.73 39.89 10.19
N TYR A 278 24.99 39.17 9.34
CA TYR A 278 23.52 39.11 9.41
C TYR A 278 23.02 38.02 10.35
N LEU A 279 23.83 36.99 10.57
CA LEU A 279 23.61 35.92 11.56
C LEU A 279 24.86 35.77 12.45
N PRO A 280 25.14 36.73 13.35
CA PRO A 280 26.34 36.66 14.18
C PRO A 280 26.33 35.44 15.11
N PRO A 281 27.51 34.87 15.44
CA PRO A 281 27.62 33.86 16.48
C PRO A 281 26.95 34.35 17.78
N ASN A 282 26.25 33.45 18.48
CA ASN A 282 25.53 33.73 19.72
C ASN A 282 24.35 34.74 19.63
N SER A 283 23.97 35.20 18.43
CA SER A 283 22.79 36.05 18.25
C SER A 283 21.48 35.33 18.56
N ASP A 284 20.47 36.08 18.98
CA ASP A 284 19.07 35.64 19.12
C ASP A 284 18.53 34.98 17.84
N LYS A 285 18.90 35.50 16.66
CA LYS A 285 18.58 34.90 15.36
C LYS A 285 19.13 33.48 15.23
N ARG A 286 20.40 33.25 15.58
CA ARG A 286 20.99 31.91 15.56
C ARG A 286 20.37 30.98 16.60
N GLN A 287 20.03 31.50 17.78
CA GLN A 287 19.33 30.75 18.81
C GLN A 287 17.94 30.31 18.30
N MET A 288 17.20 31.20 17.65
CA MET A 288 15.92 30.88 17.01
C MET A 288 16.06 29.79 15.96
N ILE A 289 17.02 29.91 15.02
CA ILE A 289 17.21 28.89 13.98
C ILE A 289 17.60 27.54 14.62
N THR A 290 18.47 27.55 15.64
CA THR A 290 18.84 26.34 16.40
C THR A 290 17.63 25.71 17.07
N GLN A 291 16.76 26.51 17.68
CA GLN A 291 15.50 26.03 18.25
C GLN A 291 14.61 25.40 17.18
N LYS A 292 14.45 26.03 16.02
CA LYS A 292 13.63 25.48 14.92
C LYS A 292 14.20 24.17 14.33
N ILE A 293 15.52 23.99 14.34
CA ILE A 293 16.15 22.70 14.00
C ILE A 293 15.79 21.66 15.08
N ASN A 294 15.86 22.02 16.35
CA ASN A 294 15.54 21.14 17.48
C ASN A 294 14.06 20.80 17.60
N ASP A 295 13.15 21.64 17.08
CA ASP A 295 11.72 21.36 17.04
C ASP A 295 11.39 20.18 16.11
N LYS A 296 12.31 19.77 15.24
CA LYS A 296 12.16 18.62 14.31
C LYS A 296 10.93 18.70 13.38
N LYS A 297 10.42 19.90 13.12
CA LYS A 297 9.24 20.11 12.24
C LYS A 297 9.59 20.44 10.80
N LYS A 298 10.81 20.91 10.55
CA LYS A 298 11.26 21.46 9.26
C LYS A 298 12.57 20.82 8.85
N PHE A 299 12.85 20.83 7.55
CA PHE A 299 14.12 20.36 7.01
C PHE A 299 15.05 21.53 6.68
N PHE A 300 16.31 21.45 7.08
CA PHE A 300 17.29 22.54 6.88
C PHE A 300 18.42 22.11 5.94
N PHE A 301 18.63 22.88 4.88
CA PHE A 301 19.85 22.84 4.10
C PHE A 301 20.77 23.98 4.55
N ILE A 302 21.99 23.63 4.95
CA ILE A 302 23.00 24.57 5.47
C ILE A 302 24.26 24.45 4.64
N GLY A 303 24.51 25.45 3.80
CA GLY A 303 25.82 25.65 3.19
C GLY A 303 26.87 25.89 4.26
N ASN A 304 28.03 25.23 4.19
CA ASN A 304 29.14 25.44 5.13
C ASN A 304 30.33 26.20 4.52
N ASP A 305 30.00 27.26 3.79
CA ASP A 305 30.92 28.14 3.07
C ASP A 305 31.81 29.01 3.99
N ASN A 306 32.74 28.39 4.72
CA ASN A 306 33.44 29.05 5.83
C ASN A 306 34.64 29.91 5.43
N TYR A 307 34.57 30.71 4.35
CA TYR A 307 35.69 31.55 3.89
C TYR A 307 36.20 32.49 4.99
N ASN A 308 37.24 32.06 5.72
CA ASN A 308 37.74 32.72 6.92
C ASN A 308 36.65 33.22 7.89
N GLY A 309 35.52 32.50 8.00
CA GLY A 309 34.39 32.86 8.86
C GLY A 309 33.47 33.99 8.36
N THR A 310 33.62 34.40 7.11
CA THR A 310 32.85 35.53 6.51
C THR A 310 31.37 35.19 6.28
N TYR A 311 31.05 33.92 6.03
CA TYR A 311 29.69 33.47 5.78
C TYR A 311 29.25 32.45 6.84
N PHE A 312 27.94 32.40 7.06
CA PHE A 312 27.30 31.44 7.93
C PHE A 312 27.59 29.99 7.47
N PRO A 313 27.84 29.04 8.39
CA PRO A 313 27.81 29.16 9.86
C PRO A 313 29.06 29.80 10.46
N ALA A 314 30.06 30.16 9.65
CA ALA A 314 31.37 30.62 10.06
C ALA A 314 32.17 29.54 10.80
N LYS A 315 33.39 29.87 11.22
CA LYS A 315 34.25 28.99 12.01
C LYS A 315 33.76 28.84 13.47
N THR A 316 32.54 28.33 13.65
CA THR A 316 31.83 28.31 14.94
C THR A 316 31.06 27.00 15.13
N THR A 317 30.52 26.80 16.33
CA THR A 317 29.57 25.72 16.59
C THR A 317 28.15 26.21 16.31
N PHE A 318 27.40 25.45 15.51
CA PHE A 318 26.00 25.72 15.21
C PHE A 318 25.22 24.40 15.04
N ALA A 319 24.07 24.31 15.72
CA ALA A 319 23.18 23.14 15.66
C ALA A 319 23.88 21.78 15.88
N GLY A 320 24.77 21.70 16.88
CA GLY A 320 25.48 20.45 17.23
C GLY A 320 26.63 20.08 16.29
N ASN A 321 27.06 20.99 15.42
CA ASN A 321 28.19 20.79 14.51
C ASN A 321 29.20 21.92 14.68
N THR A 322 30.50 21.59 14.65
CA THR A 322 31.60 22.56 14.68
C THR A 322 32.20 22.70 13.30
N TYR A 323 32.10 23.91 12.79
CA TYR A 323 32.46 24.28 11.43
C TYR A 323 33.85 24.90 11.39
N ASP A 324 34.64 24.53 10.39
CA ASP A 324 35.97 25.05 10.13
C ASP A 324 36.15 25.23 8.60
N TYR A 325 37.31 25.71 8.21
CA TYR A 325 37.65 26.03 6.83
C TYR A 325 38.68 25.03 6.29
N TYR A 326 38.39 24.44 5.14
CA TYR A 326 39.33 23.54 4.46
C TYR A 326 40.28 24.33 3.55
N GLY A 327 39.75 25.13 2.64
CA GLY A 327 40.58 25.86 1.69
C GLY A 327 39.81 26.64 0.62
N PHE A 328 40.56 27.39 -0.18
CA PHE A 328 40.02 28.17 -1.30
C PHE A 328 40.32 27.48 -2.63
N GLY A 329 39.35 27.42 -3.53
CA GLY A 329 39.52 27.00 -4.92
C GLY A 329 38.71 25.77 -5.29
N THR A 330 39.02 25.20 -6.46
CA THR A 330 38.30 24.04 -7.01
C THR A 330 38.85 22.75 -6.41
N THR A 331 37.99 21.99 -5.73
CA THR A 331 38.33 20.76 -5.01
C THR A 331 37.41 19.63 -5.43
N GLN A 332 37.96 18.44 -5.63
CA GLN A 332 37.18 17.21 -5.81
C GLN A 332 36.92 16.59 -4.44
N ILE A 333 35.66 16.57 -4.04
CA ILE A 333 35.21 16.06 -2.73
C ILE A 333 34.76 14.62 -2.89
N SER A 334 35.32 13.74 -2.08
CA SER A 334 35.06 12.30 -2.17
C SER A 334 33.75 11.94 -1.51
N VAL A 335 33.00 11.06 -2.17
CA VAL A 335 31.78 10.46 -1.63
C VAL A 335 32.16 9.30 -0.72
N MET A 336 31.73 9.38 0.55
CA MET A 336 31.95 8.33 1.54
C MET A 336 30.89 7.22 1.45
N GLY A 337 29.74 7.52 0.86
CA GLY A 337 28.57 6.65 0.78
C GLY A 337 27.56 6.95 1.90
N GLY A 338 26.37 6.34 1.82
CA GLY A 338 25.29 6.59 2.76
C GLY A 338 24.68 7.99 2.63
N GLY A 339 23.75 8.33 3.53
CA GLY A 339 23.11 9.64 3.55
C GLY A 339 22.51 10.03 2.19
N PRO A 340 22.56 11.32 1.80
CA PRO A 340 22.08 11.81 0.51
C PRO A 340 22.85 11.32 -0.72
N ALA A 341 24.01 10.65 -0.57
CA ALA A 341 24.66 9.99 -1.69
C ALA A 341 23.87 8.77 -2.21
N ASN A 342 22.86 8.31 -1.46
CA ASN A 342 21.94 7.25 -1.86
C ASN A 342 20.48 7.69 -1.72
N GLY A 343 19.73 7.64 -2.82
CA GLY A 343 18.31 7.99 -2.88
C GLY A 343 17.64 7.52 -4.17
N ILE A 344 16.37 7.88 -4.34
CA ILE A 344 15.52 7.44 -5.45
C ILE A 344 16.01 7.91 -6.83
N PHE A 345 16.79 9.00 -6.88
CA PHE A 345 17.37 9.50 -8.12
C PHE A 345 18.71 8.82 -8.46
N GLY A 346 19.21 7.94 -7.59
CA GLY A 346 20.40 7.16 -7.84
C GLY A 346 21.31 7.01 -6.62
N THR A 347 22.29 6.13 -6.75
CA THR A 347 23.38 5.96 -5.78
C THR A 347 24.67 6.45 -6.40
N ILE A 348 25.39 7.31 -5.69
CA ILE A 348 26.74 7.73 -6.05
C ILE A 348 27.72 6.78 -5.36
N PRO A 349 28.49 5.96 -6.10
CA PRO A 349 29.42 5.01 -5.51
C PRO A 349 30.48 5.67 -4.61
N THR A 350 30.85 5.00 -3.51
CA THR A 350 31.96 5.44 -2.66
C THR A 350 33.24 5.60 -3.48
N GLY A 351 33.98 6.69 -3.22
CA GLY A 351 35.21 7.03 -3.95
C GLY A 351 35.00 7.88 -5.21
N GLN A 352 33.76 8.00 -5.70
CA GLN A 352 33.43 9.03 -6.70
C GLN A 352 33.56 10.43 -6.11
N THR A 353 33.65 11.45 -6.98
CA THR A 353 33.81 12.83 -6.54
C THR A 353 32.67 13.74 -6.98
N ILE A 354 32.53 14.83 -6.24
CA ILE A 354 31.68 15.98 -6.52
C ILE A 354 32.57 17.21 -6.47
N GLN A 355 32.44 18.11 -7.45
CA GLN A 355 33.28 19.30 -7.49
C GLN A 355 32.70 20.35 -6.55
N GLN A 356 33.53 20.88 -5.67
CA GLN A 356 33.24 22.09 -4.91
C GLN A 356 34.22 23.17 -5.37
N THR A 357 33.80 24.42 -5.27
CA THR A 357 34.65 25.55 -5.65
C THR A 357 34.80 26.48 -4.45
N ARG A 358 35.43 27.64 -4.65
CA ARG A 358 35.19 28.72 -3.70
C ARG A 358 35.77 28.42 -2.33
N ALA A 359 34.89 28.53 -1.34
CA ALA A 359 35.22 28.43 0.06
C ALA A 359 34.78 27.08 0.61
N VAL A 360 35.61 26.06 0.40
CA VAL A 360 35.30 24.70 0.84
C VAL A 360 35.41 24.64 2.37
N GLY A 361 34.31 24.26 3.01
CA GLY A 361 34.24 24.05 4.45
C GLY A 361 34.69 22.67 4.88
N LYS A 362 34.87 22.52 6.20
CA LYS A 362 34.97 21.22 6.85
C LYS A 362 34.26 21.23 8.19
N LEU A 363 33.97 20.05 8.71
CA LEU A 363 33.44 19.84 10.04
C LEU A 363 34.47 19.10 10.89
N THR A 364 34.70 19.59 12.11
CA THR A 364 35.58 18.95 13.09
C THR A 364 34.82 18.18 14.15
N GLU A 365 33.57 18.57 14.41
CA GLU A 365 32.64 17.87 15.29
C GLU A 365 31.25 17.89 14.63
N PHE A 366 30.51 16.78 14.74
CA PHE A 366 29.20 16.67 14.12
C PHE A 366 28.35 15.59 14.79
N ALA A 367 27.03 15.79 14.78
CA ALA A 367 26.07 14.86 15.39
C ALA A 367 25.44 13.88 14.38
N GLY A 368 25.48 14.21 13.08
CA GLY A 368 24.88 13.39 12.01
C GLY A 368 25.84 12.37 11.41
N SER A 369 25.45 11.79 10.27
CA SER A 369 26.29 10.90 9.48
C SER A 369 27.04 11.67 8.40
N ALA A 370 28.38 11.56 8.42
CA ALA A 370 29.22 12.09 7.36
C ALA A 370 29.00 11.30 6.06
N PHE A 371 28.90 12.00 4.92
CA PHE A 371 28.73 11.36 3.61
C PHE A 371 29.64 11.92 2.51
N LEU A 372 30.33 13.04 2.78
CA LEU A 372 31.39 13.59 1.92
C LEU A 372 32.64 13.92 2.75
N SER A 373 33.82 13.73 2.16
CA SER A 373 35.11 14.07 2.75
C SER A 373 35.98 14.91 1.81
N ASN A 374 36.72 15.85 2.39
CA ASN A 374 37.77 16.60 1.71
C ASN A 374 38.97 15.67 1.38
N PRO A 375 39.87 16.09 0.47
CA PRO A 375 41.07 15.33 0.12
C PRO A 375 42.01 14.97 1.29
N ASP A 376 42.00 15.76 2.36
CA ASP A 376 42.77 15.48 3.60
C ASP A 376 42.06 14.49 4.54
N GLY A 377 40.90 13.98 4.15
CA GLY A 377 40.06 13.09 4.96
C GLY A 377 39.15 13.80 5.96
N SER A 378 39.22 15.13 6.09
CA SER A 378 38.30 15.88 6.94
C SER A 378 36.87 15.82 6.39
N VAL A 379 35.88 15.83 7.29
CA VAL A 379 34.47 15.72 6.91
C VAL A 379 34.01 17.01 6.22
N ASN A 380 33.39 16.88 5.05
CA ASN A 380 32.89 18.00 4.27
C ASN A 380 31.37 18.19 4.43
N ALA A 381 30.62 17.09 4.48
CA ALA A 381 29.16 17.11 4.54
C ALA A 381 28.61 16.06 5.50
N VAL A 382 27.57 16.46 6.22
CA VAL A 382 26.89 15.66 7.25
C VAL A 382 25.39 15.75 7.06
N ALA A 383 24.71 14.62 7.19
CA ALA A 383 23.26 14.55 7.23
C ALA A 383 22.79 14.13 8.63
N GLY A 384 21.95 14.95 9.26
CA GLY A 384 21.18 14.57 10.45
C GLY A 384 19.75 14.20 10.08
N ASP A 385 18.88 14.03 11.07
CA ASP A 385 17.48 13.63 10.82
C ASP A 385 16.72 14.64 9.95
N ASN A 386 16.89 15.93 10.27
CA ASN A 386 16.10 17.03 9.70
C ASN A 386 16.98 18.15 9.15
N TYR A 387 18.26 17.88 8.93
CA TYR A 387 19.15 18.83 8.31
C TYR A 387 20.22 18.11 7.47
N VAL A 388 20.72 18.82 6.48
CA VAL A 388 21.95 18.48 5.78
C VAL A 388 22.84 19.71 5.79
N THR A 389 24.12 19.48 6.07
CA THR A 389 25.15 20.48 5.82
C THR A 389 26.11 19.99 4.78
N VAL A 390 26.46 20.87 3.85
CA VAL A 390 27.34 20.55 2.74
C VAL A 390 28.27 21.70 2.44
N GLY A 391 29.52 21.39 2.11
CA GLY A 391 30.46 22.36 1.56
C GLY A 391 30.03 22.88 0.19
N ASP A 392 30.42 24.12 -0.08
CA ASP A 392 30.08 24.94 -1.23
C ASP A 392 28.67 24.82 -1.80
N THR A 393 27.85 25.84 -1.55
CA THR A 393 26.53 25.95 -2.17
C THR A 393 26.55 26.45 -3.61
N ASN A 394 27.71 26.72 -4.22
CA ASN A 394 27.84 27.07 -5.64
C ASN A 394 27.77 25.87 -6.61
N TRP A 395 27.38 24.70 -6.12
CA TRP A 395 27.06 23.51 -6.92
C TRP A 395 26.06 23.71 -8.05
N TYR A 396 25.44 24.89 -8.17
CA TYR A 396 24.19 25.03 -8.88
C TYR A 396 24.23 25.97 -10.08
N THR A 397 25.36 26.68 -10.26
CA THR A 397 25.90 27.23 -11.51
C THR A 397 27.04 28.16 -11.09
N ALA A 398 28.26 27.81 -11.45
CA ALA A 398 29.32 28.78 -11.67
C ALA A 398 30.05 28.24 -12.91
N TYR A 399 30.54 29.11 -13.80
CA TYR A 399 31.46 28.66 -14.87
C TYR A 399 32.69 27.92 -14.30
N GLU A 400 32.90 28.03 -12.99
CA GLU A 400 33.97 27.44 -12.20
C GLU A 400 33.65 26.00 -11.74
N SER A 401 32.35 25.64 -11.68
CA SER A 401 31.89 24.28 -11.37
C SER A 401 31.43 23.61 -12.66
N THR A 402 32.30 22.79 -13.23
CA THR A 402 32.06 22.02 -14.46
C THR A 402 31.25 20.75 -14.24
N ASP A 403 30.98 20.39 -12.98
CA ASP A 403 30.01 19.34 -12.69
C ASP A 403 28.59 19.85 -13.00
N GLY A 404 27.75 18.96 -13.53
CA GLY A 404 26.82 19.34 -14.58
C GLY A 404 25.56 20.11 -14.17
N PHE A 405 25.65 21.07 -13.25
CA PHE A 405 24.76 22.23 -13.24
C PHE A 405 25.25 23.35 -14.16
N TYR A 406 26.55 23.48 -14.43
CA TYR A 406 27.01 24.36 -15.50
C TYR A 406 26.65 23.75 -16.87
N ASN A 407 25.85 24.49 -17.66
CA ASN A 407 25.19 23.96 -18.86
C ASN A 407 24.36 22.68 -18.61
N GLY A 408 23.91 22.49 -17.36
CA GLY A 408 23.13 21.33 -16.95
C GLY A 408 21.69 21.33 -17.44
N THR A 409 21.01 20.20 -17.25
CA THR A 409 19.61 20.03 -17.63
C THR A 409 18.68 20.01 -16.40
N SER A 410 17.38 19.89 -16.64
CA SER A 410 16.40 19.65 -15.57
C SER A 410 16.40 18.20 -15.07
N SER A 411 17.29 17.31 -15.53
CA SER A 411 17.37 15.91 -15.09
C SER A 411 18.01 15.78 -13.71
N CYS A 412 17.47 14.92 -12.84
CA CYS A 412 18.13 14.57 -11.57
C CYS A 412 19.21 13.50 -11.69
N THR A 413 19.35 12.83 -12.84
CA THR A 413 20.20 11.65 -13.00
C THR A 413 21.41 11.85 -13.91
N GLU A 414 21.64 13.08 -14.38
CA GLU A 414 22.67 13.37 -15.39
C GLU A 414 24.12 13.27 -14.87
N ASN A 415 24.35 13.49 -13.58
CA ASN A 415 25.68 13.42 -12.96
C ASN A 415 25.57 13.31 -11.42
N ASN A 416 26.70 13.03 -10.76
CA ASN A 416 26.78 12.88 -9.31
C ASN A 416 26.20 14.08 -8.55
N SER A 417 26.47 15.31 -8.99
CA SER A 417 25.99 16.52 -8.32
C SER A 417 24.47 16.65 -8.42
N SER A 418 23.90 16.31 -9.57
CA SER A 418 22.45 16.30 -9.78
C SER A 418 21.76 15.22 -8.95
N ILE A 419 22.35 14.02 -8.89
CA ILE A 419 21.86 12.92 -8.06
C ILE A 419 21.88 13.36 -6.60
N LEU A 420 22.99 13.92 -6.12
CA LEU A 420 23.11 14.35 -4.74
C LEU A 420 22.09 15.43 -4.38
N PHE A 421 21.98 16.49 -5.20
CA PHE A 421 21.03 17.57 -4.98
C PHE A 421 19.59 17.06 -4.92
N CYS A 422 19.18 16.22 -5.88
CA CYS A 422 17.82 15.71 -5.91
C CYS A 422 17.56 14.71 -4.78
N ASN A 423 18.53 13.91 -4.37
CA ASN A 423 18.43 13.03 -3.20
C ASN A 423 18.33 13.82 -1.88
N ILE A 424 18.99 14.99 -1.78
CA ILE A 424 18.80 15.90 -0.63
C ILE A 424 17.33 16.35 -0.57
N PHE A 425 16.76 16.80 -1.69
CA PHE A 425 15.37 17.24 -1.74
C PHE A 425 14.37 16.09 -1.58
N GLU A 426 14.67 14.91 -2.10
CA GLU A 426 13.90 13.69 -1.83
C GLU A 426 13.79 13.45 -0.32
N LYS A 427 14.91 13.40 0.39
CA LYS A 427 14.93 13.17 1.84
C LYS A 427 14.24 14.29 2.60
N ALA A 428 14.44 15.54 2.18
CA ALA A 428 13.76 16.69 2.76
C ALA A 428 12.23 16.58 2.61
N VAL A 429 11.74 16.22 1.42
CA VAL A 429 10.31 15.99 1.14
C VAL A 429 9.78 14.82 1.97
N GLN A 430 10.47 13.68 1.99
CA GLN A 430 10.07 12.54 2.80
C GLN A 430 9.95 12.92 4.28
N TYR A 431 10.93 13.65 4.81
CA TYR A 431 10.93 14.12 6.19
C TYR A 431 9.67 14.94 6.51
N VAL A 432 9.39 15.97 5.71
CA VAL A 432 8.27 16.90 5.95
C VAL A 432 6.89 16.35 5.59
N LEU A 433 6.82 15.22 4.88
CA LEU A 433 5.55 14.52 4.62
C LEU A 433 5.26 13.41 5.64
N SER A 434 6.29 12.94 6.34
CA SER A 434 6.17 11.93 7.40
C SER A 434 5.89 12.52 8.79
N ASN A 435 6.13 13.82 8.97
CA ASN A 435 5.88 14.59 10.18
C ASN A 435 4.86 15.69 9.90
#